data_AF-A0A519T3C3-F1
#
_entry.id   AF-A0A519T3C3-F1
#
_cell.length_a   1.000
_cell.length_b   1.000
_cell.length_c   1.000
_cell.angle_alpha   90.00
_cell.angle_beta   90.00
_cell.angle_gamma   90.00
#
_symmetry.space_group_name_H-M   'P 1'
#
loop_
_entity.id
_entity.type
_entity.pdbx_description
1 polymer ?
#
loop_
_entity_poly.entity_id
_entity_poly.type
_entity_poly.pdbx_seq_one_letter_code
_entity_poly.pdbx_strand_id
1 'polypeptide(L)'
;LYKGVLAAVPFVDVVTTMSDASIPLTTGEYDQWGNPADKPYYDYMLSYSPYDNVKAQAYPNMLVTTGLHDSQVQYFEPAKWVAKLRATKTDKNLLLLHTDMDAGHGGASGRFKALHDVARQYAFMLLLLGEKS
;
A
#
# COMPACT_ATOMS: atom_id res chain seq x y z
N LEU A 1 -15.62 7.55 9.48
CA LEU A 1 -14.35 8.29 9.68
C LEU A 1 -13.78 8.80 8.36
N TYR A 2 -13.60 7.97 7.33
CA TYR A 2 -12.95 8.39 6.08
C TYR A 2 -13.83 8.17 4.84
N LYS A 3 -13.85 9.13 3.90
CA LYS A 3 -14.51 9.01 2.59
C LYS A 3 -13.60 8.40 1.52
N GLY A 4 -12.30 8.67 1.61
CA GLY A 4 -11.27 8.17 0.72
C GLY A 4 -9.89 8.06 1.41
N VAL A 5 -9.02 7.23 0.86
CA VAL A 5 -7.64 7.02 1.30
C VAL A 5 -6.71 7.05 0.08
N LEU A 6 -5.59 7.77 0.20
CA LEU A 6 -4.45 7.65 -0.70
C LEU A 6 -3.38 6.82 0.00
N ALA A 7 -2.95 5.72 -0.61
CA ALA A 7 -1.89 4.86 -0.09
C ALA A 7 -0.76 4.78 -1.12
N ALA A 8 0.27 5.60 -0.93
CA ALA A 8 1.41 5.66 -1.85
C ALA A 8 2.54 4.76 -1.36
N VAL A 9 3.01 3.86 -2.23
CA VAL A 9 4.05 2.84 -1.98
C VAL A 9 3.90 2.19 -0.58
N PRO A 10 2.71 1.66 -0.24
CA PRO A 10 2.40 1.35 1.17
C PRO A 10 3.00 0.00 1.58
N PHE A 11 3.76 0.00 2.67
CA PHE A 11 4.19 -1.22 3.38
C PHE A 11 2.98 -1.86 4.08
N VAL A 12 2.51 -3.00 3.57
CA VAL A 12 1.21 -3.57 3.97
C VAL A 12 1.25 -5.06 4.23
N ASP A 13 2.29 -5.76 3.80
CA ASP A 13 2.46 -7.21 3.99
C ASP A 13 3.47 -7.51 5.10
N VAL A 14 3.23 -6.88 6.26
CA VAL A 14 4.22 -6.76 7.35
C VAL A 14 4.75 -8.12 7.79
N VAL A 15 3.87 -9.08 8.07
CA VAL A 15 4.28 -10.40 8.58
C VAL A 15 5.09 -11.15 7.52
N THR A 16 4.64 -11.17 6.26
CA THR A 16 5.34 -11.89 5.20
C THR A 16 6.69 -11.25 4.90
N THR A 17 6.73 -9.93 4.69
CA THR A 17 7.96 -9.20 4.34
C THR A 17 8.98 -9.28 5.47
N MET A 18 8.56 -9.03 6.72
CA MET A 18 9.48 -9.08 7.86
C MET A 18 9.95 -10.50 8.20
N SER A 19 9.29 -11.54 7.69
CA SER A 19 9.74 -12.93 7.88
C SER A 19 10.81 -13.37 6.86
N ASP A 20 11.04 -12.60 5.81
CA ASP A 20 11.98 -12.93 4.74
C ASP A 20 13.18 -11.96 4.72
N ALA A 21 14.30 -12.42 5.26
CA ALA A 21 15.55 -11.66 5.32
C ALA A 21 16.21 -11.42 3.95
N SER A 22 15.73 -12.05 2.88
CA SER A 22 16.25 -11.82 1.52
C SER A 22 15.65 -10.59 0.85
N ILE A 23 14.53 -10.08 1.37
CA ILE A 23 13.92 -8.84 0.88
C ILE A 23 14.75 -7.65 1.38
N PRO A 24 15.06 -6.66 0.50
CA PRO A 24 15.79 -5.46 0.90
C PRO A 24 15.16 -4.77 2.12
N LEU A 25 16.01 -4.17 2.96
CA LEU A 25 15.66 -3.46 4.20
C LEU A 25 15.18 -4.34 5.37
N THR A 26 14.56 -5.50 5.15
CA THR A 26 13.98 -6.35 6.23
C THR A 26 14.87 -6.49 7.45
N THR A 27 16.12 -6.93 7.29
CA THR A 27 17.04 -7.14 8.42
C THR A 27 17.42 -5.85 9.13
N GLY A 28 17.47 -4.73 8.41
CA GLY A 28 17.75 -3.41 8.98
C GLY A 28 16.54 -2.82 9.71
N GLU A 29 15.32 -3.25 9.35
CA GLU A 29 14.09 -2.78 9.98
C GLU A 29 13.66 -3.62 11.20
N TYR A 30 14.39 -4.70 11.53
CA TYR A 30 14.13 -5.46 12.76
C TYR A 30 14.24 -4.61 14.02
N ASP A 31 15.16 -3.65 14.06
CA ASP A 31 15.29 -2.73 15.20
C ASP A 31 14.12 -1.76 15.31
N GLN A 32 13.37 -1.54 14.21
CA GLN A 32 12.22 -0.65 14.15
C GLN A 32 10.91 -1.36 14.50
N TRP A 33 10.67 -2.54 13.92
CA TRP A 33 9.38 -3.24 14.05
C TRP A 33 9.43 -4.50 14.93
N GLY A 34 10.63 -5.04 15.14
CA GLY A 34 10.87 -6.38 15.69
C GLY A 34 11.16 -7.41 14.59
N ASN A 35 11.59 -8.60 15.02
CA ASN A 35 11.82 -9.74 14.12
C ASN A 35 10.72 -10.79 14.34
N PRO A 36 9.85 -11.09 13.36
CA PRO A 36 8.78 -12.08 13.51
C PRO A 36 9.27 -13.52 13.66
N ALA A 37 10.58 -13.79 13.54
CA ALA A 37 11.14 -15.06 14.00
C ALA A 37 10.94 -15.28 15.51
N ASP A 38 10.83 -14.19 16.28
CA ASP A 38 10.48 -14.25 17.70
C ASP A 38 8.97 -14.10 17.88
N LYS A 39 8.36 -15.08 18.55
CA LYS A 39 6.90 -15.17 18.71
C LYS A 39 6.22 -13.89 19.25
N PRO A 40 6.77 -13.18 20.25
CA PRO A 40 6.14 -11.96 20.74
C PRO A 40 6.02 -10.87 19.66
N TYR A 41 7.04 -10.72 18.80
CA TYR A 41 7.00 -9.77 17.69
C TYR A 41 6.06 -10.25 16.59
N TYR A 42 6.07 -11.55 16.26
CA TYR A 42 5.13 -12.13 15.30
C TYR A 42 3.67 -11.85 15.67
N ASP A 43 3.27 -12.19 16.91
CA ASP A 43 1.90 -12.01 17.38
C ASP A 43 1.51 -10.52 17.36
N TYR A 44 2.44 -9.64 17.74
CA TYR A 44 2.22 -8.20 17.73
C TYR A 44 2.07 -7.65 16.30
N MET A 45 2.97 -8.02 15.38
CA MET A 45 2.89 -7.68 13.96
C MET A 45 1.59 -8.15 13.32
N LEU A 46 1.21 -9.41 13.60
CA LEU A 46 -0.01 -10.00 13.09
C LEU A 46 -1.26 -9.22 13.54
N SER A 47 -1.23 -8.62 14.72
CA SER A 47 -2.37 -7.84 15.24
C SER A 47 -2.68 -6.58 14.43
N TYR A 48 -1.70 -6.04 13.67
CA TYR A 48 -1.89 -4.79 12.92
C TYR A 48 -1.56 -4.89 11.43
N SER A 49 -0.91 -5.96 10.96
CA SER A 49 -0.52 -6.12 9.56
C SER A 49 -1.71 -5.91 8.61
N PRO A 50 -1.69 -4.89 7.72
CA PRO A 50 -2.84 -4.55 6.90
C PRO A 50 -3.30 -5.68 5.98
N TYR A 51 -2.37 -6.43 5.39
CA TYR A 51 -2.69 -7.59 4.56
C TYR A 51 -3.37 -8.69 5.35
N ASP A 52 -2.86 -9.03 6.53
CA ASP A 52 -3.38 -10.13 7.35
C ASP A 52 -4.74 -9.81 7.97
N ASN A 53 -5.00 -8.54 8.27
CA ASN A 53 -6.24 -8.07 8.91
C ASN A 53 -7.36 -7.65 7.92
N VAL A 54 -7.21 -7.93 6.62
CA VAL A 54 -8.33 -7.77 5.68
C VAL A 54 -9.46 -8.74 6.06
N LYS A 55 -10.67 -8.20 6.26
CA LYS A 55 -11.87 -8.95 6.67
C LYS A 55 -13.10 -8.46 5.90
N ALA A 56 -14.18 -9.25 5.93
CA ALA A 56 -15.43 -8.87 5.28
C ALA A 56 -16.06 -7.66 5.98
N GLN A 57 -15.89 -6.48 5.40
CA GLN A 57 -16.47 -5.22 5.86
C GLN A 57 -16.47 -4.19 4.72
N ALA A 58 -17.11 -3.04 4.95
CA ALA A 58 -17.00 -1.90 4.05
C ALA A 58 -15.66 -1.17 4.28
N TYR A 59 -14.94 -0.91 3.20
CA TYR A 59 -13.71 -0.11 3.16
C TYR A 59 -13.98 1.23 2.48
N PRO A 60 -13.22 2.30 2.78
CA PRO A 60 -13.37 3.59 2.08
C PRO A 60 -12.97 3.47 0.60
N ASN A 61 -13.21 4.53 -0.17
CA ASN A 61 -12.62 4.63 -1.51
C ASN A 61 -11.09 4.68 -1.39
N MET A 62 -10.36 4.03 -2.28
CA MET A 62 -8.91 3.95 -2.19
C MET A 62 -8.23 4.13 -3.55
N LEU A 63 -7.18 4.94 -3.56
CA LEU A 63 -6.16 4.95 -4.62
C LEU A 63 -4.85 4.47 -4.01
N VAL A 64 -4.39 3.32 -4.48
CA VAL A 64 -3.11 2.71 -4.09
C VAL A 64 -2.11 2.93 -5.23
N THR A 65 -0.92 3.45 -4.92
CA THR A 65 0.14 3.67 -5.91
C THR A 65 1.38 2.83 -5.64
N THR A 66 1.87 2.23 -6.72
CA THR A 66 2.99 1.32 -6.93
C THR A 66 4.19 1.84 -7.74
N GLY A 67 5.43 1.41 -7.49
CA GLY A 67 6.50 1.41 -8.50
C GLY A 67 6.97 -0.03 -8.74
N LEU A 68 7.06 -0.49 -9.98
CA LEU A 68 7.52 -1.85 -10.30
C LEU A 68 8.96 -2.10 -9.80
N HIS A 69 9.80 -1.08 -9.85
CA HIS A 69 11.20 -1.14 -9.45
C HIS A 69 11.45 -0.54 -8.05
N ASP A 70 10.42 -0.50 -7.20
CA ASP A 70 10.56 -0.01 -5.83
C ASP A 70 11.43 -0.97 -5.01
N SER A 71 12.59 -0.44 -4.57
CA SER A 71 13.58 -1.19 -3.81
C SER A 71 13.38 -1.11 -2.29
N GLN A 72 12.40 -0.34 -1.81
CA GLN A 72 12.10 -0.17 -0.38
C GLN A 72 10.81 -0.90 0.00
N VAL A 73 9.75 -0.75 -0.80
CA VAL A 73 8.49 -1.47 -0.64
C VAL A 73 8.21 -2.26 -1.90
N GLN A 74 8.22 -3.58 -1.81
CA GLN A 74 8.10 -4.40 -3.00
C GLN A 74 6.71 -4.24 -3.64
N TYR A 75 6.66 -4.05 -4.96
CA TYR A 75 5.40 -3.78 -5.69
C TYR A 75 4.31 -4.82 -5.45
N PHE A 76 4.70 -6.05 -5.11
CA PHE A 76 3.75 -7.13 -4.84
C PHE A 76 2.97 -6.92 -3.54
N GLU A 77 3.47 -6.16 -2.57
CA GLU A 77 2.76 -5.91 -1.31
C GLU A 77 1.42 -5.18 -1.55
N PRO A 78 1.40 -3.96 -2.13
CA PRO A 78 0.14 -3.30 -2.47
C PRO A 78 -0.68 -4.08 -3.51
N ALA A 79 -0.06 -4.81 -4.43
CA ALA A 79 -0.78 -5.62 -5.41
C ALA A 79 -1.58 -6.77 -4.74
N LYS A 80 -0.94 -7.54 -3.86
CA LYS A 80 -1.56 -8.60 -3.06
C LYS A 80 -2.67 -8.02 -2.17
N TRP A 81 -2.40 -6.89 -1.51
CA TRP A 81 -3.36 -6.25 -0.62
C TRP A 81 -4.61 -5.76 -1.35
N VAL A 82 -4.45 -5.08 -2.48
CA VAL A 82 -5.58 -4.66 -3.33
C VAL A 82 -6.38 -5.86 -3.82
N ALA A 83 -5.71 -6.93 -4.24
CA ALA A 83 -6.40 -8.16 -4.66
C ALA A 83 -7.25 -8.77 -3.53
N LYS A 84 -6.67 -8.90 -2.32
CA LYS A 84 -7.38 -9.41 -1.13
C LYS A 84 -8.55 -8.51 -0.73
N LEU A 85 -8.36 -7.18 -0.73
CA LEU A 85 -9.42 -6.21 -0.47
C LEU A 85 -10.58 -6.35 -1.47
N ARG A 86 -10.29 -6.43 -2.79
CA ARG A 86 -11.34 -6.60 -3.82
C ARG A 86 -12.13 -7.89 -3.63
N ALA A 87 -11.47 -8.97 -3.24
CA ALA A 87 -12.12 -10.26 -3.01
C ALA A 87 -12.96 -10.30 -1.72
N THR A 88 -12.64 -9.46 -0.73
CA THR A 88 -13.19 -9.59 0.64
C THR A 88 -14.16 -8.47 1.01
N LYS A 89 -13.98 -7.26 0.48
CA LYS A 89 -14.77 -6.08 0.85
C LYS A 89 -16.25 -6.26 0.49
N THR A 90 -17.14 -5.69 1.31
CA THR A 90 -18.60 -5.80 1.12
C THR A 90 -19.23 -4.56 0.47
N ASP A 91 -18.46 -3.49 0.31
CA ASP A 91 -18.89 -2.24 -0.32
C ASP A 91 -18.72 -2.25 -1.85
N LYS A 92 -19.21 -1.19 -2.50
CA LYS A 92 -19.01 -0.89 -3.92
C LYS A 92 -18.12 0.34 -4.16
N ASN A 93 -17.34 0.75 -3.16
CA ASN A 93 -16.44 1.90 -3.26
C ASN A 93 -15.31 1.63 -4.24
N LEU A 94 -14.75 2.71 -4.79
CA LEU A 94 -13.62 2.68 -5.71
C LEU A 94 -12.38 2.10 -5.01
N LEU A 95 -11.71 1.17 -5.68
CA LEU A 95 -10.44 0.60 -5.22
C LEU A 95 -9.51 0.47 -6.42
N LEU A 96 -8.68 1.50 -6.60
CA LEU A 96 -7.78 1.66 -7.73
C LEU A 96 -6.36 1.29 -7.33
N LEU A 97 -5.65 0.61 -8.24
CA LEU A 97 -4.22 0.36 -8.15
C LEU A 97 -3.58 0.99 -9.37
N HIS A 98 -2.63 1.89 -9.16
CA HIS A 98 -1.78 2.42 -10.21
C HIS A 98 -0.35 1.97 -9.95
N THR A 99 0.20 1.15 -10.84
CA THR A 99 1.61 0.76 -10.82
C THR A 99 2.33 1.52 -11.91
N ASP A 100 3.30 2.34 -11.54
CA ASP A 100 4.25 2.88 -12.49
C ASP A 100 5.26 1.78 -12.84
N MET A 101 5.29 1.40 -14.11
CA MET A 101 6.11 0.28 -14.60
C MET A 101 7.58 0.65 -14.77
N ASP A 102 7.93 1.93 -14.73
CA ASP A 102 9.30 2.43 -14.94
C ASP A 102 9.91 3.01 -13.64
N ALA A 103 9.11 3.24 -12.60
CA ALA A 103 9.54 3.92 -11.38
C ALA A 103 9.89 3.00 -10.21
N GLY A 104 10.74 3.50 -9.31
CA GLY A 104 11.00 2.93 -7.98
C GLY A 104 10.35 3.73 -6.86
N HIS A 105 10.90 3.67 -5.64
CA HIS A 105 10.28 4.24 -4.43
C HIS A 105 10.03 5.74 -4.50
N GLY A 106 10.98 6.50 -5.06
CA GLY A 106 10.86 7.95 -5.20
C GLY A 106 9.85 8.41 -6.26
N GLY A 107 9.11 7.49 -6.86
CA GLY A 107 8.28 7.75 -8.02
C GLY A 107 9.11 8.00 -9.27
N ALA A 108 8.45 8.46 -10.33
CA ALA A 108 9.11 8.61 -11.60
C ALA A 108 10.06 9.81 -11.65
N SER A 109 11.23 9.63 -12.26
CA SER A 109 12.19 10.71 -12.48
C SER A 109 11.70 11.63 -13.62
N GLY A 110 11.61 12.93 -13.33
CA GLY A 110 11.25 13.97 -14.30
C GLY A 110 10.18 14.94 -13.82
N ARG A 111 10.40 16.23 -14.09
CA ARG A 111 9.54 17.34 -13.62
C ARG A 111 8.05 17.13 -13.88
N PHE A 112 7.69 16.60 -15.05
CA PHE A 112 6.28 16.44 -15.44
C PHE A 112 5.62 15.20 -14.85
N LYS A 113 6.35 14.09 -14.65
CA LYS A 113 5.76 12.87 -14.10
C LYS A 113 5.33 13.05 -12.65
N ALA A 114 6.14 13.75 -11.84
CA ALA A 114 5.75 14.14 -10.48
C ALA A 114 4.45 14.98 -10.45
N LEU A 115 4.29 15.91 -11.41
CA LEU A 115 3.05 16.70 -11.53
C LEU A 115 1.85 15.82 -11.93
N HIS A 116 2.05 14.80 -12.77
CA HIS A 116 0.99 13.85 -13.12
C HIS A 116 0.54 13.01 -11.92
N ASP A 117 1.49 12.60 -11.06
CA ASP A 117 1.16 11.85 -9.84
C ASP A 117 0.35 12.70 -8.86
N VAL A 118 0.76 13.96 -8.67
CA VAL A 118 0.01 14.93 -7.87
C VAL A 118 -1.38 15.14 -8.49
N ALA A 119 -1.48 15.42 -9.80
CA ALA A 119 -2.75 15.61 -10.47
C ALA A 119 -3.69 14.40 -10.32
N ARG A 120 -3.16 13.17 -10.40
CA ARG A 120 -3.94 11.94 -10.19
C ARG A 120 -4.49 11.85 -8.77
N GLN A 121 -3.67 12.13 -7.77
CA GLN A 121 -4.09 12.11 -6.37
C GLN A 121 -5.19 13.16 -6.09
N TYR A 122 -5.02 14.38 -6.58
CA TYR A 122 -6.01 15.44 -6.44
C TYR A 122 -7.31 15.13 -7.22
N ALA A 123 -7.21 14.64 -8.45
CA ALA A 123 -8.37 14.25 -9.25
C ALA A 123 -9.19 13.17 -8.54
N PHE A 124 -8.54 12.17 -7.95
CA PHE A 124 -9.21 11.15 -7.13
C PHE A 124 -9.93 11.77 -5.92
N MET A 125 -9.27 12.66 -5.18
CA MET A 125 -9.88 13.30 -4.01
C MET A 125 -11.06 14.22 -4.39
N LEU A 126 -10.92 15.04 -5.44
CA LEU A 126 -11.98 15.92 -5.93
C LEU A 126 -13.19 15.14 -6.45
N LEU A 127 -12.95 14.04 -7.18
CA LEU A 127 -13.99 13.10 -7.61
C LEU A 127 -14.82 12.61 -6.41
N LEU A 128 -14.17 12.27 -5.29
CA LEU A 128 -14.87 11.84 -4.08
C LEU A 128 -15.63 12.97 -3.41
N LEU A 129 -15.16 14.22 -3.49
CA LEU A 129 -15.85 15.38 -2.93
C LEU A 129 -17.07 15.81 -3.76
N GLY A 130 -17.20 15.30 -5.00
CA GLY A 130 -18.26 15.71 -5.92
C GLY A 130 -17.93 16.98 -6.70
N GLU A 131 -16.68 17.46 -6.58
CA GLU A 131 -16.14 18.56 -7.35
C GLU A 131 -15.72 18.01 -8.72
N LYS A 132 -16.39 18.46 -9.79
CA LYS A 132 -15.99 18.11 -11.15
C LYS A 132 -14.86 19.05 -11.58
N SER A 133 -13.71 18.48 -11.94
CA SER A 133 -12.62 19.18 -12.63
C SER A 133 -13.00 19.56 -14.05
#